data_AF-A0A829H881-F1
#
_entry.id   AF-A0A829H881-F1
#
_cell.length_a   1.000
_cell.length_b   1.000
_cell.length_c   1.000
_cell.angle_alpha   90.00
_cell.angle_beta   90.00
_cell.angle_gamma   90.00
#
_symmetry.space_group_name_H-M   'P 1'
#
loop_
_entity.id
_entity.type
_entity.pdbx_description
1 polymer ?
#
loop_
_entity_poly.entity_id
_entity_poly.type
_entity_poly.pdbx_seq_one_letter_code
_entity_poly.pdbx_strand_id
1 'polypeptide(L)' 'MTSYPRRDPVTDRLLTPENSALILIDYQPTQIESIGSMNHHALIQNVVMTAKLAKTYNVPIVLSTVNVKR' A
#
# COMPACT_ATOMS: atom_id res chain seq x y z
N MET A 1 19.62 -25.66 0.83
CA MET A 1 18.77 -25.39 -0.34
C MET A 1 19.03 -23.97 -0.79
N THR A 2 19.53 -23.77 -2.00
CA THR A 2 19.70 -22.44 -2.59
C THR A 2 18.40 -22.05 -3.28
N SER A 3 17.92 -20.82 -3.07
CA SER A 3 16.74 -20.31 -3.78
C SER A 3 16.99 -20.31 -5.29
N TYR A 4 15.92 -20.43 -6.07
CA TYR A 4 15.97 -20.17 -7.51
C TYR A 4 16.50 -18.75 -7.79
N PRO A 5 17.09 -18.52 -8.98
CA PRO A 5 17.47 -17.17 -9.41
C PRO A 5 16.31 -16.18 -9.30
N ARG A 6 16.63 -14.93 -8.98
CA ARG A 6 15.65 -13.84 -8.98
C ARG A 6 15.01 -13.74 -10.36
N ARG A 7 13.68 -13.69 -10.41
CA ARG A 7 12.92 -13.53 -11.65
C ARG A 7 13.05 -12.11 -12.19
N ASP A 8 12.90 -11.95 -13.50
CA ASP A 8 12.94 -10.63 -14.16
C ASP A 8 11.72 -9.78 -13.77
N PRO A 9 11.90 -8.62 -13.11
CA PRO A 9 10.81 -7.73 -12.70
C PRO A 9 9.94 -7.20 -13.85
N VAL A 10 10.48 -7.10 -15.07
CA VAL A 10 9.79 -6.47 -16.21
C VAL A 10 8.84 -7.44 -16.90
N THR A 11 9.26 -8.70 -17.02
CA THR A 11 8.53 -9.73 -17.76
C THR A 11 7.72 -10.66 -16.87
N ASP A 12 8.06 -10.75 -15.57
CA ASP A 12 7.30 -11.53 -14.60
C ASP A 12 6.06 -10.77 -14.11
N ARG A 13 4.99 -11.52 -13.83
CA ARG A 13 3.71 -10.96 -13.35
C ARG A 13 3.65 -10.73 -11.84
N LEU A 14 4.62 -11.26 -11.10
CA LEU A 14 4.68 -11.11 -9.65
C LEU A 14 5.14 -9.70 -9.28
N LEU A 15 4.62 -9.21 -8.15
CA LEU A 15 4.98 -7.89 -7.64
C LEU A 15 6.43 -7.88 -7.15
N THR A 16 7.13 -6.85 -7.57
CA THR A 16 8.48 -6.47 -7.14
C THR A 16 8.50 -4.97 -6.87
N PRO A 17 9.47 -4.46 -6.10
CA PRO A 17 9.59 -3.03 -5.90
C PRO A 17 9.74 -2.23 -7.20
N GLU A 18 10.36 -2.81 -8.22
CA GLU A 18 10.62 -2.15 -9.50
C GLU A 18 9.41 -2.11 -10.43
N ASN A 19 8.40 -2.96 -10.23
CA ASN A 19 7.22 -3.04 -11.10
C ASN A 19 5.90 -2.67 -10.40
N SER A 20 5.96 -2.11 -9.18
CA SER A 20 4.78 -1.80 -8.38
C SER A 20 4.87 -0.44 -7.71
N ALA A 21 3.71 0.08 -7.31
CA ALA A 21 3.55 1.26 -6.47
C ALA A 21 2.42 1.03 -5.47
N LEU A 22 2.52 1.61 -4.28
CA LEU A 22 1.44 1.65 -3.30
C LEU A 22 0.68 2.97 -3.42
N ILE A 23 -0.63 2.89 -3.65
CA ILE A 23 -1.50 4.05 -3.70
C ILE A 23 -2.46 3.99 -2.51
N LEU A 24 -2.37 4.96 -1.61
CA LEU A 24 -3.28 5.08 -0.46
C LEU A 24 -4.31 6.17 -0.77
N ILE A 25 -5.53 5.72 -1.00
CA ILE A 25 -6.62 6.59 -1.47
C ILE A 25 -7.52 6.95 -0.28
N ASP A 26 -7.58 8.24 0.02
CA ASP A 26 -8.58 8.86 0.90
C ASP A 26 -8.71 8.21 2.29
N TYR A 27 -7.58 7.78 2.86
CA TYR A 27 -7.49 7.29 4.25
C TYR A 27 -7.57 8.44 5.28
N GLN A 28 -8.62 9.26 5.18
CA GLN A 28 -8.94 10.35 6.11
C GLN A 28 -10.04 9.88 7.09
N PRO A 29 -10.07 10.38 8.35
CA PRO A 29 -11.01 9.92 9.38
C PRO A 29 -12.47 9.87 8.91
N THR A 30 -12.95 10.91 8.23
CA THR A 30 -14.33 10.99 7.73
C THR A 30 -14.68 9.89 6.72
N GLN A 31 -13.71 9.40 5.95
CA GLN A 31 -13.93 8.31 5.01
C GLN A 31 -13.93 6.96 5.74
N ILE A 32 -13.03 6.78 6.70
CA ILE A 32 -12.92 5.56 7.51
C ILE A 32 -14.19 5.34 8.34
N GLU A 33 -14.75 6.41 8.91
CA GLU A 33 -15.97 6.35 9.73
C GLU A 33 -17.18 5.76 8.98
N SER A 34 -17.22 5.91 7.66
CA SER A 34 -18.31 5.36 6.82
C SER A 34 -18.22 3.85 6.59
N ILE A 35 -17.10 3.21 6.92
CA ILE A 35 -16.84 1.80 6.62
C ILE A 35 -17.55 0.90 7.64
N GLY A 36 -18.50 0.08 7.17
CA GLY A 36 -19.20 -0.92 7.98
C GLY A 36 -18.72 -2.36 7.79
N SER A 37 -17.84 -2.62 6.80
CA SER A 37 -17.45 -3.98 6.41
C SER A 37 -16.32 -4.60 7.25
N MET A 38 -15.63 -3.79 8.07
CA MET A 38 -14.57 -4.28 8.95
C MET A 38 -14.34 -3.36 10.16
N ASN A 39 -13.69 -3.91 11.19
CA ASN A 39 -13.29 -3.13 12.36
C ASN A 39 -12.27 -2.04 11.98
N HIS A 40 -12.53 -0.79 12.43
CA HIS A 40 -11.71 0.37 12.08
C HIS A 40 -10.28 0.29 12.62
N HIS A 41 -10.08 -0.26 13.82
CA HIS A 41 -8.74 -0.42 14.38
C HIS A 41 -7.92 -1.39 13.51
N ALA A 42 -8.51 -2.52 13.10
CA ALA A 42 -7.86 -3.47 12.21
C ALA A 42 -7.54 -2.84 10.84
N LEU A 43 -8.47 -2.03 10.29
CA LEU A 43 -8.24 -1.31 9.03
C LEU A 43 -7.00 -0.39 9.13
N ILE A 44 -6.94 0.41 10.19
CA ILE A 44 -5.84 1.35 10.42
C ILE A 44 -4.52 0.59 10.63
N GLN A 45 -4.52 -0.50 11.40
CA GLN A 45 -3.31 -1.30 11.58
C GLN A 45 -2.83 -1.91 10.26
N ASN A 46 -3.75 -2.46 9.45
CA ASN A 46 -3.42 -3.07 8.17
C ASN A 46 -2.78 -2.06 7.20
N VAL A 47 -3.35 -0.85 7.08
CA VAL A 47 -2.79 0.16 6.18
C VAL A 47 -1.43 0.68 6.69
N VAL A 48 -1.26 0.86 8.00
CA VAL A 48 0.02 1.28 8.59
C VAL A 48 1.11 0.24 8.35
N MET A 49 0.80 -1.04 8.55
CA MET A 49 1.76 -2.13 8.30
C MET A 49 2.11 -2.23 6.81
N THR A 50 1.12 -2.09 5.93
CA THR A 50 1.32 -2.09 4.47
C THR A 50 2.20 -0.92 4.03
N ALA A 51 1.96 0.28 4.54
CA ALA A 51 2.78 1.46 4.24
C ALA A 51 4.22 1.32 4.74
N LYS A 52 4.42 0.76 5.95
CA LYS A 52 5.75 0.45 6.47
C LYS A 52 6.49 -0.57 5.62
N LEU A 53 5.79 -1.61 5.15
CA LEU A 53 6.34 -2.62 4.26
C LEU A 53 6.79 -1.98 2.94
N ALA A 54 5.90 -1.25 2.27
CA ALA A 54 6.21 -0.53 1.03
C ALA A 54 7.43 0.39 1.19
N LYS A 55 7.49 1.16 2.28
CA LYS A 55 8.63 2.02 2.59
C LYS A 55 9.93 1.23 2.77
N THR A 56 9.88 0.10 3.48
CA THR A 56 11.05 -0.76 3.73
C THR A 56 11.63 -1.31 2.42
N TYR A 57 10.78 -1.65 1.48
CA TYR A 57 11.18 -2.18 0.17
C TYR A 57 11.43 -1.11 -0.89
N ASN A 58 11.38 0.18 -0.52
CA ASN A 58 11.52 1.32 -1.44
C ASN A 58 10.48 1.32 -2.59
N VAL A 59 9.30 0.77 -2.33
CA VAL A 59 8.17 0.87 -3.26
C VAL A 59 7.68 2.33 -3.29
N PRO A 60 7.47 2.95 -4.47
CA PRO A 60 6.89 4.28 -4.56
C PRO A 60 5.52 4.34 -3.86
N ILE A 61 5.31 5.37 -3.02
CA ILE A 61 4.06 5.58 -2.29
C ILE A 61 3.40 6.87 -2.78
N VAL A 62 2.16 6.77 -3.22
CA VAL A 62 1.31 7.90 -3.61
C VAL A 62 0.17 8.04 -2.61
N LEU A 63 -0.07 9.25 -2.14
CA LEU A 63 -1.16 9.58 -1.23
C LEU A 63 -2.19 10.44 -1.96
N SER A 64 -3.48 10.15 -1.78
CA SER A 64 -4.55 11.07 -2.15
C SER A 64 -5.35 11.51 -0.92
N THR A 65 -5.94 12.69 -1.04
CA THR A 65 -6.85 13.25 -0.04
C THR A 65 -7.94 14.02 -0.75
N VAL A 66 -9.14 14.02 -0.18
CA VAL A 66 -10.23 14.91 -0.57
C VAL A 66 -10.25 16.16 0.31
N ASN A 67 -10.98 17.19 -0.15
CA ASN A 67 -11.24 18.43 0.58
C ASN A 67 -9.98 19.25 0.95
N VAL A 68 -8.97 19.26 0.08
CA VAL A 68 -7.80 20.13 0.26
C VAL A 68 -8.19 21.57 -0.07
N LYS A 69 -8.00 22.49 0.89
CA LYS A 69 -8.17 23.93 0.63
C LYS A 69 -7.06 24.39 -0.32
N ARG A 70 -7.44 25.13 -1.37
CA ARG A 70 -6.50 25.86 -2.23
C ARG A 70 -5.96 27.09 -1.51
#